data_AF-A0A9X9ABN5-F1
#
_entry.id   AF-A0A9X9ABN5-F1
#
_cell.length_a   1.000
_cell.length_b   1.000
_cell.length_c   1.000
_cell.angle_alpha   90.00
_cell.angle_beta   90.00
_cell.angle_gamma   90.00
#
_symmetry.space_group_name_H-M   'P 1'
#
loop_
_entity.id
_entity.type
_entity.pdbx_description
1 polymer ?
#
loop_
_entity_poly.entity_id
_entity_poly.type
_entity_poly.pdbx_seq_one_letter_code
_entity_poly.pdbx_strand_id
1 'polypeptide(L)'
;MGKRVIIRVFTLLSVLALFLNVFLPRASAEVMTHEKYSMDWSYSNSLGKYIRTEMIKNSSGQIAYCLTLGLKSPNGEDLPEMGKTDNVVYRVLLNGFPQKSAEQLGV
;
A
#
# COMPACT_ATOMS: atom_id res chain seq x y z
N MET A 1 -38.56 37.34 2.29
CA MET A 1 -38.50 35.91 2.70
C MET A 1 -38.36 35.85 4.21
N GLY A 2 -39.35 35.31 4.94
CA GLY A 2 -39.40 35.42 6.40
C GLY A 2 -38.23 34.70 7.08
N LYS A 3 -37.67 35.26 8.16
CA LYS A 3 -36.54 34.69 8.93
C LYS A 3 -36.70 33.19 9.23
N ARG A 4 -37.92 32.71 9.45
CA ARG A 4 -38.23 31.27 9.66
C ARG A 4 -37.94 30.39 8.44
N VAL A 5 -38.15 30.88 7.23
CA VAL A 5 -37.88 30.14 5.98
C VAL A 5 -36.37 29.99 5.80
N ILE A 6 -35.60 31.06 6.05
CA ILE A 6 -34.14 31.04 5.96
C ILE A 6 -33.56 30.03 6.97
N ILE A 7 -34.05 30.04 8.21
CA ILE A 7 -33.62 29.09 9.24
C ILE A 7 -33.89 27.65 8.79
N ARG A 8 -35.12 27.34 8.34
CA ARG A 8 -35.49 25.99 7.89
C ARG A 8 -34.64 25.50 6.72
N VAL A 9 -34.36 26.35 5.74
CA VAL A 9 -33.50 26.02 4.59
C VAL A 9 -32.07 25.74 5.06
N PHE A 10 -31.52 26.54 5.96
CA PHE A 10 -30.20 26.30 6.54
C PHE A 10 -30.15 25.00 7.34
N THR A 11 -31.18 24.68 8.14
CA THR A 11 -31.21 23.41 8.89
C THR A 11 -31.24 22.21 7.96
N LEU A 12 -32.04 22.27 6.87
CA LEU A 12 -32.10 21.24 5.84
C LEU A 12 -30.75 21.04 5.13
N LEU A 13 -30.08 22.13 4.75
CA LEU A 13 -28.75 22.08 4.13
C LEU A 13 -27.69 21.50 5.07
N SER A 14 -27.69 21.87 6.35
CA SER A 14 -26.75 21.33 7.33
C SER A 14 -26.95 19.83 7.55
N VAL A 15 -28.20 19.36 7.62
CA VAL A 15 -28.52 17.93 7.73
C VAL A 15 -28.10 17.18 6.46
N LEU A 16 -28.36 17.75 5.28
CA LEU A 16 -27.96 17.16 4.00
C LEU A 16 -26.43 17.05 3.87
N ALA A 17 -25.68 18.05 4.36
CA ALA A 17 -24.21 18.04 4.37
C ALA A 17 -23.63 16.91 5.26
N LEU A 18 -24.30 16.56 6.36
CA LEU A 18 -23.89 15.43 7.20
C LEU A 18 -24.08 14.09 6.46
N PHE A 19 -25.16 13.94 5.69
CA PHE A 19 -25.38 12.73 4.89
C PHE A 19 -24.41 12.60 3.72
N LEU A 20 -24.00 13.71 3.09
CA LEU A 20 -23.02 13.70 1.99
C LEU A 20 -21.66 13.10 2.41
N ASN A 21 -21.24 13.28 3.67
CA ASN A 21 -19.99 12.69 4.19
C ASN A 21 -20.04 11.16 4.30
N VAL A 22 -21.23 10.56 4.44
CA VAL A 22 -21.39 9.10 4.54
C VAL A 22 -21.21 8.42 3.18
N PHE A 23 -21.49 9.15 2.08
CA PHE A 23 -21.33 8.66 0.71
C PHE A 23 -19.96 8.94 0.11
N LEU A 24 -19.07 9.62 0.83
CA LEU A 24 -17.69 9.78 0.37
C LEU A 24 -16.98 8.42 0.43
N PRO A 25 -16.43 7.92 -0.69
CA PRO A 25 -15.63 6.71 -0.66
C PRO A 25 -14.47 6.93 0.30
N ARG A 26 -14.33 6.05 1.29
CA ARG A 26 -13.11 6.03 2.12
C ARG A 26 -11.95 5.77 1.17
N ALA A 27 -10.90 6.59 1.27
CA ALA A 27 -9.63 6.22 0.67
C ALA A 27 -9.26 4.85 1.26
N SER A 28 -9.34 3.80 0.44
CA SER A 28 -8.89 2.47 0.83
C SER A 28 -7.38 2.57 0.99
N ALA A 29 -6.92 2.62 2.23
CA ALA A 29 -5.54 2.30 2.51
C ALA A 29 -5.33 0.81 2.19
N GLU A 30 -4.25 0.50 1.49
CA GLU A 30 -3.94 -0.90 1.20
C GLU A 30 -3.33 -1.52 2.46
N VAL A 31 -3.94 -2.60 2.93
CA VAL A 31 -3.43 -3.37 4.06
C VAL A 31 -2.52 -4.48 3.53
N MET A 32 -1.31 -4.57 4.07
CA MET A 32 -0.33 -5.57 3.67
C MET A 32 0.02 -6.51 4.82
N THR A 33 0.24 -7.77 4.49
CA THR A 33 0.76 -8.80 5.40
C THR A 33 2.06 -9.36 4.86
N HIS A 34 2.79 -10.09 5.70
CA HIS A 34 4.05 -10.69 5.31
C HIS A 34 4.18 -12.14 5.76
N GLU A 35 4.98 -12.91 5.01
CA GLU A 35 5.33 -14.29 5.30
C GLU A 35 6.85 -14.48 5.24
N LYS A 36 7.40 -15.16 6.24
CA LYS A 36 8.82 -15.50 6.29
C LYS A 36 9.09 -16.78 5.51
N TYR A 37 10.21 -16.80 4.80
CA TYR A 37 10.68 -17.98 4.09
C TYR A 37 12.17 -18.22 4.36
N SER A 38 12.63 -19.45 4.10
CA SER A 38 14.04 -19.81 4.23
C SER A 38 14.76 -19.63 2.89
N MET A 39 15.98 -19.10 2.92
CA MET A 39 16.82 -18.88 1.74
C MET A 39 18.29 -18.79 2.15
N ASP A 40 19.20 -19.08 1.22
CA ASP A 40 20.62 -18.81 1.35
C ASP A 40 20.88 -17.30 1.22
N TRP A 41 20.70 -16.59 2.33
CA TRP A 41 20.77 -15.13 2.37
C TRP A 41 22.16 -14.61 2.02
N SER A 42 22.23 -13.58 1.18
CA SER A 42 23.48 -12.87 0.89
C SER A 42 23.97 -12.07 2.10
N TYR A 43 25.27 -12.09 2.37
CA TYR A 43 25.89 -11.28 3.44
C TYR A 43 26.37 -9.93 2.93
N SER A 44 26.02 -8.85 3.65
CA SER A 44 26.54 -7.51 3.37
C SER A 44 27.69 -7.18 4.32
N ASN A 45 28.90 -7.03 3.76
CA ASN A 45 30.08 -6.64 4.52
C ASN A 45 29.96 -5.22 5.09
N SER A 46 29.35 -4.28 4.35
CA SER A 46 29.18 -2.90 4.80
C SER A 46 28.20 -2.78 5.97
N LEU A 47 27.17 -3.64 6.03
CA LEU A 47 26.20 -3.67 7.13
C LEU A 47 26.56 -4.68 8.22
N GLY A 48 27.58 -5.51 8.02
CA GLY A 48 28.00 -6.56 8.95
C GLY A 48 26.93 -7.62 9.22
N LYS A 49 26.00 -7.87 8.27
CA LYS A 49 24.87 -8.78 8.48
C LYS A 49 24.32 -9.37 7.18
N TYR A 50 23.60 -10.48 7.31
CA TYR A 50 22.80 -11.07 6.23
C TYR A 50 21.64 -10.17 5.83
N ILE A 51 21.44 -10.01 4.52
CA ILE A 51 20.30 -9.28 3.95
C ILE A 51 19.13 -10.25 3.85
N ARG A 52 18.09 -9.99 4.64
CA ARG A 52 16.88 -10.81 4.72
C ARG A 52 15.68 -9.99 4.27
N THR A 53 14.67 -10.66 3.72
CA THR A 53 13.38 -10.07 3.38
C THR A 53 12.26 -11.06 3.67
N GLU A 54 11.02 -10.59 3.59
CA GLU A 54 9.80 -11.38 3.69
C GLU A 54 9.01 -11.29 2.38
N MET A 55 8.10 -12.24 2.16
CA MET A 55 7.11 -12.15 1.08
C MET A 55 5.97 -11.26 1.55
N ILE A 56 5.84 -10.07 0.98
CA ILE A 56 4.79 -9.11 1.35
C ILE A 56 3.65 -9.22 0.35
N LYS A 57 2.40 -9.29 0.83
CA LYS A 57 1.21 -9.34 -0.01
C LYS A 57 0.18 -8.33 0.47
N ASN A 58 -0.53 -7.75 -0.48
CA ASN A 58 -1.68 -6.91 -0.19
C ASN A 58 -2.94 -7.75 0.08
N SER A 59 -4.05 -7.09 0.42
CA SER A 59 -5.33 -7.74 0.72
C SER A 59 -5.90 -8.58 -0.43
N SER A 60 -5.52 -8.24 -1.67
CA SER A 60 -5.88 -8.94 -2.90
C SER A 60 -4.91 -10.07 -3.27
N GLY A 61 -3.90 -10.35 -2.45
CA GLY A 61 -2.88 -11.38 -2.68
C GLY A 61 -1.78 -10.98 -3.67
N GLN A 62 -1.74 -9.73 -4.13
CA GLN A 62 -0.69 -9.22 -5.00
C GLN A 62 0.60 -8.99 -4.20
N ILE A 63 1.74 -9.34 -4.79
CA ILE A 63 3.05 -9.20 -4.14
C ILE A 63 3.48 -7.74 -4.15
N ALA A 64 3.93 -7.27 -2.98
CA ALA A 64 4.59 -5.98 -2.80
C ALA A 64 6.08 -6.19 -2.48
N TYR A 65 6.90 -5.19 -2.84
CA TYR A 65 8.34 -5.20 -2.59
C TYR A 65 8.73 -4.07 -1.65
N CYS A 66 9.62 -4.36 -0.70
CA CYS A 66 10.15 -3.35 0.20
C CYS A 66 11.11 -2.39 -0.54
N LEU A 67 10.97 -1.09 -0.29
CA LEU A 67 11.78 -0.05 -0.95
C LEU A 67 13.11 0.23 -0.25
N THR A 68 13.31 -0.24 0.99
CA THR A 68 14.53 0.03 1.76
C THR A 68 14.93 -1.14 2.63
N LEU A 69 16.24 -1.26 2.86
CA LEU A 69 16.79 -2.20 3.83
C LEU A 69 16.71 -1.61 5.25
N GLY A 70 16.60 -2.49 6.24
CA GLY A 70 16.78 -2.14 7.66
C GLY A 70 15.53 -1.66 8.40
N LEU A 71 14.42 -1.43 7.69
CA LEU A 71 13.10 -1.22 8.30
C LEU A 71 12.29 -2.51 8.26
N LYS A 72 11.35 -2.67 9.20
CA LYS A 72 10.45 -3.83 9.25
C LYS A 72 9.39 -3.71 8.15
N SER A 73 9.02 -4.84 7.56
CA SER A 73 7.88 -4.93 6.65
C SER A 73 6.58 -4.62 7.39
N PRO A 74 5.58 -4.03 6.72
CA PRO A 74 4.25 -3.83 7.28
C PRO A 74 3.59 -5.19 7.61
N ASN A 75 2.71 -5.19 8.61
CA ASN A 75 1.89 -6.30 9.07
C ASN A 75 0.52 -5.83 9.58
N GLY A 76 -0.36 -5.47 8.65
CA GLY A 76 -1.74 -5.08 8.95
C GLY A 76 -1.96 -3.57 9.08
N GLU A 77 -0.93 -2.74 8.86
CA GLU A 77 -1.09 -1.29 8.84
C GLU A 77 -1.70 -0.79 7.52
N ASP A 78 -2.49 0.29 7.64
CA ASP A 78 -3.03 1.05 6.53
C ASP A 78 -1.91 1.89 5.88
N LEU A 79 -1.52 1.55 4.65
CA LEU A 79 -0.50 2.28 3.91
C LEU A 79 -1.13 3.23 2.87
N PRO A 80 -0.94 4.55 2.99
CA PRO A 80 -1.44 5.51 1.99
C PRO A 80 -0.56 5.51 0.73
N GLU A 81 -1.17 5.82 -0.42
CA GLU A 81 -0.42 6.06 -1.65
C GLU A 81 0.41 7.35 -1.52
N MET A 82 1.74 7.23 -1.73
CA MET A 82 2.68 8.35 -1.63
C MET A 82 3.24 8.81 -3.00
N GLY A 83 2.76 8.22 -4.10
CA GLY A 83 3.22 8.49 -5.45
C GLY A 83 3.83 7.26 -6.14
N LYS A 84 4.63 7.51 -7.17
CA LYS A 84 5.21 6.47 -8.03
C LYS A 84 6.71 6.36 -7.80
N THR A 85 7.24 5.14 -7.88
CA THR A 85 8.68 4.88 -7.88
C THR A 85 9.31 5.29 -9.21
N ASP A 86 10.64 5.21 -9.29
CA ASP A 86 11.37 5.57 -10.49
C ASP A 86 11.22 4.52 -11.61
N ASN A 87 11.60 4.92 -12.84
CA ASN A 87 11.52 4.03 -14.01
C ASN A 87 12.49 2.83 -13.92
N VAL A 88 13.57 2.91 -13.15
CA VAL A 88 14.46 1.76 -12.91
C VAL A 88 13.74 0.69 -12.10
N VAL A 89 13.12 1.05 -10.97
CA VAL A 89 12.31 0.13 -10.15
C VAL A 89 11.16 -0.45 -10.97
N TYR A 90 10.46 0.38 -11.74
CA TYR A 90 9.38 -0.09 -12.61
C TYR A 90 9.85 -1.19 -13.59
N ARG A 91 11.01 -1.00 -14.24
CA ARG A 91 11.54 -2.00 -15.17
C ARG A 91 11.99 -3.29 -14.49
N VAL A 92 12.50 -3.21 -13.26
CA VAL A 92 12.82 -4.41 -12.45
C VAL A 92 11.55 -5.21 -12.17
N LEU A 93 10.47 -4.54 -11.71
CA LEU A 93 9.20 -5.20 -11.44
C LEU A 93 8.55 -5.80 -12.69
N LEU A 94 8.63 -5.10 -13.84
CA LEU A 94 8.10 -5.58 -15.11
C LEU A 94 8.82 -6.83 -15.63
N ASN A 95 10.11 -6.99 -15.31
CA ASN A 95 10.94 -8.08 -15.81
C ASN A 95 11.23 -9.17 -14.79
N GLY A 96 10.76 -9.02 -13.55
CA GLY A 96 11.00 -9.94 -12.44
C GLY A 96 9.79 -10.79 -12.07
N PHE A 97 9.88 -11.44 -10.91
CA PHE A 97 8.76 -12.15 -10.30
C PHE A 97 7.73 -11.16 -9.73
N PRO A 98 6.41 -11.44 -9.72
CA PRO A 98 5.74 -12.60 -10.32
C PRO A 98 5.34 -12.41 -11.79
N GLN A 99 5.76 -11.33 -12.47
CA GLN A 99 5.42 -11.12 -13.88
C GLN A 99 6.04 -12.19 -14.79
N LYS A 100 7.21 -12.70 -14.41
CA LYS A 100 7.84 -13.90 -14.97
C LYS A 100 7.93 -14.99 -13.91
N SER A 101 7.77 -16.24 -14.33
CA SER A 101 7.92 -17.41 -13.45
C SER A 101 9.40 -17.65 -13.10
N ALA A 102 9.65 -18.51 -12.10
CA ALA A 102 11.01 -18.89 -11.71
C ALA A 102 11.79 -19.49 -12.90
N GLU A 103 11.14 -20.35 -13.68
CA GLU A 103 11.74 -21.01 -14.84
C GLU A 103 12.12 -20.00 -15.94
N GLN A 104 11.27 -19.00 -16.18
CA GLN A 104 11.55 -17.93 -17.14
C GLN A 104 12.70 -17.01 -16.69
N LEU A 105 12.93 -16.93 -15.38
CA LEU A 105 14.02 -16.18 -14.76
C LEU A 105 15.30 -17.02 -14.62
N GLY A 106 15.21 -18.34 -14.83
CA GLY A 106 16.35 -19.26 -14.72
C GLY A 106 16.81 -19.51 -13.29
N VAL A 107 15.88 -19.47 -12.32
CA VAL A 107 16.12 -19.73 -10.89
C VAL A 107 15.31 -20.92 -10.38
#